data_AF-A0A953F9V8-F1
#
_entry.id   AF-A0A953F9V8-F1
#
_cell.length_a   1.000
_cell.length_b   1.000
_cell.length_c   1.000
_cell.angle_alpha   90.00
_cell.angle_beta   90.00
_cell.angle_gamma   90.00
#
_symmetry.space_group_name_H-M   'P 1'
#
loop_
_entity.id
_entity.type
_entity.pdbx_description
1 polymer ?
#
loop_
_entity_poly.entity_id
_entity_poly.type
_entity_poly.pdbx_seq_one_letter_code
_entity_poly.pdbx_strand_id
1 'polypeptide(L)'
;MGLKSMPMDKQLPEEVLSLTRSLYESGYENEKIAKELSDKGHHSYIEIAMEWVKKCHLEKRRIRGIYFLAAGGLCLFGGFLFSAIAFHSDKSDALNFPLYGLTSIGIVLLLAGMKECIGM
;
A
#
# COMPACT_ATOMS: atom_id res chain seq x y z
N MET A 1 20.06 6.15 21.38
CA MET A 1 19.88 7.33 20.51
C MET A 1 19.00 6.92 19.35
N GLY A 2 17.70 7.20 19.43
CA GLY A 2 16.77 6.91 18.35
C GLY A 2 16.99 7.90 17.21
N LEU A 3 17.40 7.42 16.04
CA LEU A 3 17.29 8.15 14.79
C LEU A 3 15.80 8.37 14.51
N LYS A 4 15.26 9.44 15.10
CA LYS A 4 13.99 10.03 14.72
C LYS A 4 14.14 10.36 13.24
N SER A 5 13.56 9.53 12.37
CA SER A 5 13.53 9.75 10.94
C SER A 5 13.00 11.17 10.70
N MET A 6 13.88 12.10 10.38
CA MET A 6 13.45 13.43 9.99
C MET A 6 12.56 13.25 8.75
N PRO A 7 11.40 13.90 8.71
CA PRO A 7 10.52 13.80 7.57
C PRO A 7 11.29 14.43 6.38
N MET A 8 11.57 13.63 5.34
CA MET A 8 12.46 13.97 4.20
C MET A 8 12.03 15.24 3.45
N ASP A 9 10.77 15.63 3.58
CA ASP A 9 10.22 16.94 3.22
C ASP A 9 11.01 18.12 3.79
N LYS A 10 11.74 17.94 4.90
CA LYS A 10 12.60 18.99 5.48
C LYS A 10 14.01 19.07 4.91
N GLN A 11 14.41 18.10 4.07
CA GLN A 11 15.73 18.09 3.42
C GLN A 11 15.70 18.66 2.00
N LEU A 12 14.52 18.68 1.36
CA LEU A 12 14.34 19.36 0.08
C LEU A 12 13.96 20.84 0.29
N PRO A 13 14.55 21.77 -0.46
CA PRO A 13 13.99 23.11 -0.59
C PRO A 13 12.55 23.04 -1.09
N GLU A 14 11.66 23.91 -0.60
CA GLU A 14 10.22 23.89 -0.97
C GLU A 14 9.99 23.99 -2.49
N GLU A 15 10.85 24.73 -3.18
CA GLU A 15 10.82 24.85 -4.65
C GLU A 15 11.04 23.49 -5.33
N VAL A 16 12.05 22.75 -4.89
CA VAL A 16 12.39 21.42 -5.43
C VAL A 16 11.31 20.40 -5.05
N LEU A 17 10.78 20.48 -3.83
CA LEU A 17 9.71 19.60 -3.36
C LEU A 17 8.41 19.81 -4.14
N SER A 18 8.01 21.06 -4.37
CA SER A 18 6.79 21.40 -5.11
C SER A 18 6.88 20.97 -6.58
N LEU A 19 8.03 21.15 -7.21
CA LEU A 19 8.30 20.67 -8.56
C LEU A 19 8.30 19.14 -8.64
N THR A 20 8.98 18.47 -7.71
CA THR A 20 9.02 17.00 -7.68
C THR A 20 7.62 16.42 -7.48
N ARG A 21 6.83 17.01 -6.58
CA ARG A 21 5.44 16.62 -6.34
C ARG A 21 4.58 16.82 -7.58
N SER A 22 4.65 17.97 -8.26
CA SER A 22 3.83 18.23 -9.44
C SER A 22 4.15 17.27 -10.59
N LEU A 23 5.43 16.94 -10.80
CA LEU A 23 5.86 15.96 -11.80
C LEU A 23 5.40 14.54 -11.43
N TYR A 24 5.50 14.16 -10.15
CA TYR A 24 5.04 12.86 -9.67
C TYR A 24 3.51 12.71 -9.77
N GLU A 25 2.75 13.75 -9.42
CA GLU A 25 1.28 13.76 -9.54
C GLU A 25 0.83 13.74 -10.99
N SER A 26 1.60 14.33 -11.90
CA SER A 26 1.37 14.28 -13.35
C SER A 26 1.71 12.90 -13.96
N GLY A 27 2.25 11.97 -13.18
CA GLY A 27 2.55 10.60 -13.62
C GLY A 27 3.83 10.48 -14.46
N TYR A 28 4.75 11.45 -14.38
CA TYR A 28 6.03 11.35 -15.08
C TYR A 28 6.89 10.22 -14.51
N GLU A 29 7.64 9.57 -15.39
CA GLU A 29 8.62 8.55 -15.01
C GLU A 29 9.77 9.16 -14.21
N ASN A 30 10.32 8.33 -13.32
CA ASN A 30 11.47 8.65 -12.47
C ASN A 30 12.63 9.32 -13.23
N GLU A 31 12.96 8.83 -14.43
CA GLU A 31 14.03 9.39 -15.26
C GLU A 31 13.70 10.81 -15.77
N LYS A 32 12.43 11.08 -16.10
CA LYS A 32 11.99 12.42 -16.51
C LYS A 32 12.00 13.40 -15.34
N ILE A 33 11.61 12.96 -14.14
CA ILE A 33 11.68 13.77 -12.92
C ILE A 33 13.14 14.17 -12.64
N ALA A 34 14.06 13.21 -12.70
CA ALA A 34 15.49 13.46 -12.50
C ALA A 34 16.07 14.41 -13.56
N LYS A 35 15.66 14.24 -14.83
CA LYS A 35 16.10 15.11 -15.93
C LYS A 35 15.58 16.54 -15.76
N GLU A 36 14.32 16.73 -15.42
CA GLU A 36 13.73 18.06 -15.22
C GLU A 36 14.37 18.81 -14.04
N LEU A 37 14.71 18.08 -12.96
CA LEU A 37 15.44 18.61 -11.82
C LEU A 37 16.89 18.98 -12.16
N SER A 38 17.54 18.16 -13.00
CA SER A 38 18.86 18.41 -13.55
C SER A 38 18.87 19.66 -14.44
N ASP A 39 17.91 19.78 -15.37
CA ASP A 39 17.83 20.89 -16.32
C ASP A 39 17.56 22.24 -15.63
N LYS A 40 16.93 22.22 -14.44
CA LYS A 40 16.77 23.40 -13.58
C LYS A 40 17.95 23.69 -12.63
N GLY A 41 19.04 22.92 -12.72
CA GLY A 41 20.25 23.13 -11.95
C GLY A 41 20.21 22.56 -10.52
N HIS A 42 19.23 21.71 -10.19
CA HIS A 42 19.07 21.11 -8.86
C HIS A 42 19.73 19.73 -8.72
N HIS A 43 20.89 19.53 -9.34
CA HIS A 43 21.59 18.23 -9.37
C HIS A 43 21.82 17.62 -7.97
N SER A 44 22.16 18.45 -6.99
CA SER A 44 22.45 18.03 -5.62
C SER A 44 21.24 17.46 -4.88
N TYR A 45 20.02 17.71 -5.36
CA TYR A 45 18.77 17.30 -4.70
C TYR A 45 18.07 16.15 -5.41
N ILE A 46 18.58 15.67 -6.55
CA ILE A 46 17.95 14.60 -7.35
C ILE A 46 17.83 13.32 -6.51
N GLU A 47 18.89 12.90 -5.83
CA GLU A 47 18.87 11.67 -5.03
C GLU A 47 17.81 11.72 -3.93
N ILE A 48 17.74 12.85 -3.22
CA ILE A 48 16.77 13.09 -2.14
C ILE A 48 15.33 13.16 -2.71
N ALA A 49 15.15 13.81 -3.87
CA ALA A 49 13.86 13.86 -4.57
C ALA A 49 13.39 12.46 -5.00
N MET A 50 14.29 11.64 -5.52
CA MET A 50 13.99 10.28 -5.96
C MET A 50 13.66 9.35 -4.79
N GLU A 51 14.34 9.50 -3.66
CA GLU A 51 14.01 8.77 -2.44
C GLU A 51 12.63 9.19 -1.90
N TRP A 52 12.26 10.48 -2.00
CA TRP A 52 10.91 10.95 -1.67
C TRP A 52 9.85 10.33 -2.59
N VAL A 53 10.08 10.31 -3.91
CA VAL A 53 9.19 9.68 -4.89
C VAL A 53 8.99 8.19 -4.59
N LYS A 54 10.09 7.47 -4.30
CA LYS A 54 10.06 6.05 -3.92
C LYS A 54 9.21 5.83 -2.68
N LYS A 55 9.37 6.67 -1.66
CA LYS A 55 8.56 6.62 -0.43
C LYS A 55 7.09 6.85 -0.73
N CYS A 56 6.75 7.86 -1.51
CA CYS A 56 5.35 8.11 -1.93
C CYS A 56 4.76 6.93 -2.70
N HIS A 57 5.54 6.25 -3.54
CA HIS A 57 5.08 5.07 -4.24
C HIS A 57 4.81 3.90 -3.28
N LEU A 58 5.74 3.62 -2.36
CA LEU A 58 5.60 2.59 -1.34
C LEU A 58 4.42 2.87 -0.41
N GLU A 59 4.17 4.12 -0.06
CA GLU A 59 3.06 4.52 0.81
C GLU A 59 1.70 4.29 0.12
N LYS A 60 1.56 4.69 -1.17
CA LYS A 60 0.37 4.36 -1.97
C LYS A 60 0.17 2.84 -2.10
N ARG A 61 1.26 2.08 -2.20
CA ARG A 61 1.23 0.61 -2.25
C ARG A 61 0.76 0.00 -0.93
N ARG A 62 1.29 0.49 0.20
CA ARG A 62 0.87 0.10 1.55
C ARG A 62 -0.60 0.39 1.82
N ILE A 63 -1.09 1.56 1.43
CA ILE A 63 -2.51 1.91 1.60
C ILE A 63 -3.40 0.91 0.87
N ARG A 64 -3.07 0.58 -0.39
CA ARG A 64 -3.76 -0.48 -1.14
C ARG A 64 -3.67 -1.84 -0.44
N GLY A 65 -2.51 -2.21 0.07
CA GLY A 65 -2.32 -3.43 0.86
C GLY A 65 -3.21 -3.49 2.10
N ILE A 66 -3.36 -2.37 2.82
CA ILE A 66 -4.25 -2.24 3.98
C ILE A 66 -5.71 -2.48 3.58
N TYR A 67 -6.17 -1.97 2.44
CA TYR A 67 -7.52 -2.24 1.94
C TYR A 67 -7.73 -3.74 1.66
N PHE A 68 -6.77 -4.41 1.04
CA PHE A 68 -6.85 -5.87 0.81
C PHE A 68 -6.83 -6.66 2.12
N LEU A 69 -6.01 -6.26 3.09
CA LEU A 69 -5.98 -6.82 4.44
C LEU A 69 -7.32 -6.67 5.16
N ALA A 70 -7.92 -5.48 5.10
CA ALA A 70 -9.23 -5.21 5.70
C ALA A 70 -10.34 -6.04 5.03
N ALA A 71 -10.36 -6.10 3.70
CA ALA A 71 -11.32 -6.90 2.94
C ALA A 71 -11.18 -8.40 3.25
N GLY A 72 -9.95 -8.93 3.26
CA GLY A 72 -9.68 -10.33 3.62
C GLY A 72 -10.08 -10.65 5.07
N GLY A 73 -9.76 -9.75 6.01
CA GLY A 73 -10.15 -9.86 7.41
C GLY A 73 -11.66 -9.89 7.62
N LEU A 74 -12.40 -8.99 6.95
CA LEU A 74 -13.87 -9.00 6.97
C LEU A 74 -14.46 -10.27 6.36
N CYS A 75 -13.86 -10.78 5.29
CA CYS A 75 -14.28 -12.02 4.63
C CYS A 75 -14.14 -13.23 5.56
N LEU A 76 -13.00 -13.34 6.26
CA LEU A 76 -12.78 -14.40 7.25
C LEU A 76 -13.66 -14.25 8.49
N PHE A 77 -13.81 -13.03 9.00
CA PHE A 77 -14.67 -12.78 10.15
C PHE A 77 -16.15 -13.07 9.83
N GLY A 78 -16.61 -12.67 8.65
CA GLY A 78 -17.94 -13.02 8.14
C GLY A 78 -18.12 -14.52 7.98
N GLY A 79 -17.13 -15.23 7.43
CA GLY A 79 -17.14 -16.69 7.34
C GLY A 79 -17.21 -17.38 8.70
N PHE A 80 -16.47 -16.87 9.70
CA PHE A 80 -16.53 -17.35 11.07
C PHE A 80 -17.91 -17.16 11.71
N LEU A 81 -18.49 -15.96 11.59
CA LEU A 81 -19.84 -15.69 12.09
C LEU A 81 -20.89 -16.59 11.43
N PHE A 82 -20.78 -16.78 10.12
CA PHE A 82 -21.67 -17.65 9.37
C PHE A 82 -21.53 -19.12 9.80
N SER A 83 -20.31 -19.57 10.08
CA SER A 83 -20.04 -20.88 10.66
C SER A 83 -20.70 -21.06 12.03
N ALA A 84 -20.61 -20.04 12.88
CA ALA A 84 -21.20 -20.08 14.23
C ALA A 84 -22.73 -20.15 14.18
N ILE A 85 -23.36 -19.39 13.28
CA ILE A 85 -24.82 -19.42 13.06
C ILE A 85 -25.24 -20.77 12.47
N ALA A 86 -24.52 -21.27 11.47
CA ALA A 86 -24.81 -22.56 10.83
C ALA A 86 -24.74 -23.72 11.83
N PHE A 87 -23.75 -23.71 12.73
CA PHE A 87 -23.60 -24.70 13.79
C PHE A 87 -24.79 -24.72 14.76
N HIS A 88 -25.39 -23.56 15.05
CA HIS A 88 -26.58 -23.46 15.89
C HIS A 88 -27.89 -23.84 15.16
N SER A 89 -27.86 -23.93 13.83
CA SER A 89 -29.07 -24.05 13.00
C SER A 89 -29.28 -25.46 12.41
N ASP A 90 -28.45 -26.44 12.76
CA ASP A 90 -28.48 -27.84 12.25
C ASP A 90 -28.47 -27.97 10.71
N LYS A 91 -28.06 -26.90 10.00
CA LYS A 91 -27.97 -26.81 8.52
C LYS A 91 -26.54 -26.97 8.02
N SER A 92 -25.79 -27.85 8.68
CA SER A 92 -24.35 -28.05 8.52
C SER A 92 -23.97 -28.38 7.07
N ASP A 93 -24.69 -29.29 6.40
CA ASP A 93 -24.26 -29.86 5.12
C ASP A 93 -24.37 -28.91 3.92
N ALA A 94 -25.36 -28.01 3.89
CA ALA A 94 -25.56 -27.10 2.77
C ALA A 94 -24.60 -25.89 2.77
N LEU A 95 -24.01 -25.57 3.93
CA LEU A 95 -23.24 -24.34 4.13
C LEU A 95 -21.72 -24.57 4.16
N ASN A 96 -21.27 -25.82 4.24
CA ASN A 96 -19.85 -26.18 4.27
C ASN A 96 -19.11 -25.70 3.00
N PHE A 97 -19.65 -25.97 1.82
CA PHE A 97 -19.02 -25.62 0.54
C PHE A 97 -18.78 -24.10 0.35
N PRO A 98 -19.78 -23.22 0.54
CA PRO A 98 -19.56 -21.78 0.43
C PRO A 98 -18.63 -21.23 1.52
N LEU A 99 -18.58 -21.84 2.71
CA LEU A 99 -17.63 -21.48 3.77
C LEU A 99 -16.17 -21.71 3.36
N TYR A 100 -15.87 -22.88 2.78
CA TYR A 100 -14.53 -23.20 2.30
C TYR A 100 -14.09 -22.27 1.16
N GLY A 101 -15.01 -21.90 0.27
CA GLY A 101 -14.74 -20.90 -0.77
C GLY A 101 -14.43 -19.53 -0.20
N LEU A 102 -15.27 -19.04 0.73
CA LEU A 102 -15.12 -17.72 1.35
C LEU A 102 -13.82 -17.62 2.15
N THR A 103 -13.48 -18.66 2.91
CA THR A 103 -12.23 -18.71 3.69
C THR A 103 -11.00 -18.75 2.80
N SER A 104 -11.02 -19.53 1.73
CA SER A 104 -9.91 -19.57 0.75
C SER A 104 -9.68 -18.21 0.10
N ILE A 105 -10.75 -17.53 -0.33
CA ILE A 105 -10.68 -16.18 -0.91
C ILE A 105 -10.15 -15.18 0.13
N GLY A 106 -10.64 -15.25 1.38
CA GLY A 106 -10.18 -14.40 2.47
C GLY A 106 -8.67 -14.55 2.75
N ILE A 107 -8.15 -15.77 2.74
CA ILE A 107 -6.71 -16.05 2.91
C ILE A 107 -5.91 -15.47 1.75
N VAL A 108 -6.35 -15.67 0.50
CA VAL A 108 -5.65 -15.12 -0.68
C VAL A 108 -5.61 -13.59 -0.64
N LEU A 109 -6.72 -12.95 -0.26
CA LEU A 109 -6.78 -11.48 -0.09
C LEU A 109 -5.85 -10.98 1.01
N LEU A 110 -5.76 -11.70 2.14
CA LEU A 110 -4.81 -11.37 3.21
C LEU A 110 -3.36 -11.49 2.75
N LEU A 111 -3.00 -12.58 2.06
CA LEU A 111 -1.64 -12.79 1.55
C LEU A 111 -1.28 -11.72 0.50
N ALA A 112 -2.21 -11.37 -0.38
CA ALA A 112 -2.04 -10.29 -1.35
C ALA A 112 -1.85 -8.93 -0.65
N GLY A 113 -2.66 -8.62 0.36
CA GLY A 113 -2.53 -7.39 1.15
C GLY A 113 -1.21 -7.32 1.92
N MET A 114 -0.77 -8.43 2.51
CA MET A 114 0.53 -8.53 3.18
C MET A 114 1.69 -8.29 2.22
N LYS A 115 1.66 -8.90 1.02
CA LYS A 115 2.67 -8.69 -0.03
C LYS A 115 2.79 -7.20 -0.38
N GLU A 116 1.66 -6.54 -0.63
CA GLU A 116 1.60 -5.11 -0.94
C GLU A 116 2.06 -4.22 0.22
N CYS A 117 1.79 -4.59 1.48
CA CYS A 117 2.26 -3.85 2.66
C CYS A 117 3.76 -3.98 2.91
N ILE A 118 4.33 -5.17 2.69
CA ILE A 118 5.77 -5.42 2.82
C ILE A 118 6.53 -4.71 1.68
N GLY A 119 5.85 -4.40 0.57
CA GLY A 119 6.45 -3.74 -0.58
C GLY A 119 7.21 -4.70 -1.50
N MET A 120 6.90 -6.00 -1.42
CA MET A 120 7.36 -7.02 -2.39
C MET A 120 6.53 -6.95 -3.67
#